data_AF-A0A401PZ85-F1
#
_entry.id   AF-A0A401PZ85-F1
#
_cell.length_a   1.000
_cell.length_b   1.000
_cell.length_c   1.000
_cell.angle_alpha   90.00
_cell.angle_beta   90.00
_cell.angle_gamma   90.00
#
_symmetry.space_group_name_H-M   'P 1'
#
loop_
_entity.id
_entity.type
_entity.pdbx_description
1 polymer ?
#
loop_
_entity_poly.entity_id
_entity_poly.type
_entity_poly.pdbx_seq_one_letter_code
_entity_poly.pdbx_strand_id
1 'polypeptide(L)'
;MAYRIEILPDKALQILVPNESDVGIYTCTATSPAGFDSLSSKVAITGKPEMRVSKHDLVNFNSTSVRVDVGSVVKARLMANITILCQVTAAIPEPILKFFLIYDDTKDWEEKSSWLCCSIMRLDHVVSPRKKPASFE
;
A
#
# COMPACT_ATOMS: atom_id res chain seq x y z
N MET A 1 10.25 -35.26 16.87
CA MET A 1 10.16 -34.43 15.65
C MET A 1 8.68 -34.21 15.40
N ALA A 2 8.19 -32.98 15.55
CA ALA A 2 6.78 -32.67 15.30
C ALA A 2 6.56 -32.54 13.80
N TYR A 3 5.59 -33.25 13.26
CA TYR A 3 5.23 -33.14 11.85
C TYR A 3 4.29 -31.95 11.68
N ARG A 4 4.44 -31.19 10.58
CA ARG A 4 3.70 -29.93 10.38
C ARG A 4 2.19 -30.14 10.14
N ILE A 5 1.81 -31.30 9.61
CA ILE A 5 0.42 -31.61 9.22
C ILE A 5 -0.04 -32.90 9.90
N GLU A 6 -0.75 -32.82 11.01
CA GLU A 6 -1.10 -34.01 11.79
C GLU A 6 -2.61 -34.29 11.83
N ILE A 7 -2.96 -35.56 12.05
CA ILE A 7 -4.33 -35.96 12.38
C ILE A 7 -4.40 -36.09 13.90
N LEU A 8 -5.27 -35.30 14.52
CA LEU A 8 -5.49 -35.27 15.95
C LEU A 8 -6.29 -36.50 16.42
N PRO A 9 -6.26 -36.84 17.72
CA PRO A 9 -6.99 -37.98 18.28
C PRO A 9 -8.51 -37.91 18.10
N ASP A 10 -9.06 -36.72 17.95
CA ASP A 10 -10.48 -36.45 17.65
C ASP A 10 -10.81 -36.57 16.15
N LYS A 11 -9.85 -37.03 15.33
CA LYS A 11 -9.93 -37.19 13.86
C LYS A 11 -9.98 -35.85 13.10
N ALA A 12 -9.54 -34.75 13.71
CA ALA A 12 -9.36 -33.49 13.01
C ALA A 12 -7.98 -33.44 12.30
N LEU A 13 -7.92 -32.76 11.15
CA LEU A 13 -6.65 -32.43 10.48
C LEU A 13 -6.13 -31.07 11.00
N GLN A 14 -4.91 -31.05 11.51
CA GLN A 14 -4.21 -29.84 11.97
C GLN A 14 -3.01 -29.52 11.08
N ILE A 15 -2.89 -28.26 10.67
CA ILE A 15 -1.73 -27.73 9.94
C ILE A 15 -1.09 -26.65 10.82
N LEU A 16 0.13 -26.90 11.29
CA LEU A 16 0.91 -25.97 12.11
C LEU A 16 1.74 -25.06 11.21
N VAL A 17 1.79 -23.75 11.49
CA VAL A 17 2.57 -22.78 10.69
C VAL A 17 2.33 -22.95 9.18
N PRO A 18 1.09 -22.72 8.71
CA PRO A 18 0.71 -22.92 7.31
C PRO A 18 1.51 -22.01 6.38
N ASN A 19 1.83 -22.49 5.18
CA ASN A 19 2.52 -21.73 4.13
C ASN A 19 1.86 -21.94 2.76
N GLU A 20 2.35 -21.26 1.73
CA GLU A 20 1.78 -21.32 0.37
C GLU A 20 1.58 -22.75 -0.16
N SER A 21 2.44 -23.70 0.22
CA SER A 21 2.34 -25.09 -0.26
C SER A 21 1.20 -25.91 0.38
N ASP A 22 0.57 -25.41 1.45
CA ASP A 22 -0.57 -26.11 2.08
C ASP A 22 -1.92 -25.76 1.44
N VAL A 23 -1.94 -24.83 0.48
CA VAL A 23 -3.15 -24.44 -0.25
C VAL A 23 -3.64 -25.61 -1.10
N GLY A 24 -4.89 -26.01 -0.92
CA GLY A 24 -5.43 -27.17 -1.62
C GLY A 24 -6.83 -27.57 -1.19
N ILE A 25 -7.25 -28.74 -1.66
CA ILE A 25 -8.52 -29.37 -1.27
C ILE A 25 -8.19 -30.59 -0.43
N TYR A 26 -8.69 -30.63 0.80
CA TYR A 26 -8.51 -31.72 1.74
C TYR A 26 -9.78 -32.54 1.79
N THR A 27 -9.65 -33.85 1.54
CA THR A 27 -10.78 -34.78 1.50
C THR A 27 -10.71 -35.71 2.70
N CYS A 28 -11.81 -35.77 3.45
CA CYS A 28 -12.01 -36.75 4.49
C CYS A 28 -12.86 -37.89 3.94
N THR A 29 -12.37 -39.12 4.06
CA THR A 29 -13.09 -40.33 3.67
C THR A 29 -13.40 -41.15 4.91
N ALA A 30 -14.69 -41.40 5.17
CA ALA A 30 -15.17 -42.25 6.24
C ALA A 30 -15.51 -43.63 5.67
N THR A 31 -14.83 -44.67 6.13
CA THR A 31 -15.06 -46.06 5.67
C THR A 31 -15.59 -46.91 6.82
N SER A 32 -16.61 -47.71 6.53
CA SER A 32 -17.21 -48.69 7.43
C SER A 32 -17.46 -50.02 6.68
N PRO A 33 -17.77 -51.13 7.36
CA PRO A 33 -18.14 -52.39 6.69
C PRO A 33 -19.36 -52.26 5.76
N ALA A 34 -20.22 -51.27 5.97
CA ALA A 34 -21.40 -51.02 5.16
C ALA A 34 -21.12 -50.19 3.89
N GLY A 35 -19.95 -49.54 3.80
CA GLY A 35 -19.61 -48.66 2.69
C GLY A 35 -18.68 -47.51 3.10
N PHE A 36 -18.49 -46.55 2.19
CA PHE A 36 -17.70 -45.35 2.42
C PHE A 36 -18.45 -44.09 1.99
N ASP A 37 -18.10 -42.96 2.61
CA ASP A 37 -18.54 -41.62 2.23
C ASP A 37 -17.35 -40.65 2.26
N SER A 38 -17.38 -39.59 1.46
CA SER A 38 -16.30 -38.61 1.42
C SER A 38 -16.77 -37.18 1.19
N LEU A 39 -16.15 -36.25 1.90
CA LEU A 39 -16.40 -34.82 1.79
C LEU A 39 -15.08 -34.05 1.75
N SER A 40 -15.08 -32.93 1.03
CA SER A 40 -13.88 -32.13 0.79
C SER A 40 -14.04 -30.70 1.30
N SER A 41 -12.94 -30.13 1.82
CA SER A 41 -12.84 -28.74 2.25
C SER A 41 -11.67 -28.05 1.55
N LYS A 42 -11.88 -26.80 1.11
CA LYS A 42 -10.84 -25.98 0.48
C LYS A 42 -10.08 -25.18 1.54
N VAL A 43 -8.76 -25.30 1.54
CA VAL A 43 -7.85 -24.50 2.36
C VAL A 43 -7.19 -23.45 1.45
N ALA A 44 -7.33 -22.19 1.82
CA ALA A 44 -6.68 -21.06 1.18
C ALA A 44 -5.88 -20.28 2.21
N ILE A 45 -4.65 -19.89 1.85
CA ILE A 45 -3.73 -19.16 2.72
C ILE A 45 -3.50 -17.80 2.09
N THR A 46 -3.69 -16.76 2.90
CA THR A 46 -3.52 -15.37 2.47
C THR A 46 -2.60 -14.65 3.45
N GLY A 47 -1.71 -13.86 2.87
CA GLY A 47 -0.73 -13.06 3.60
C GLY A 47 -0.93 -11.60 3.24
N LYS A 48 -1.07 -10.74 4.26
CA LYS A 48 -1.17 -9.29 4.06
C LYS A 48 0.15 -8.78 3.44
N PRO A 49 0.10 -7.89 2.43
CA PRO A 49 1.29 -7.23 1.92
C PRO A 49 1.98 -6.39 3.00
N GLU A 50 3.29 -6.61 3.18
CA GLU A 50 4.14 -5.79 4.03
C GLU A 50 5.08 -4.92 3.18
N MET A 51 4.99 -3.60 3.33
CA MET A 51 5.83 -2.64 2.62
C MET A 51 7.15 -2.39 3.36
N ARG A 52 8.25 -2.40 2.61
CA ARG A 52 9.51 -1.82 3.07
C ARG A 52 9.58 -0.37 2.64
N VAL A 53 9.64 0.51 3.63
CA VAL A 53 9.75 1.96 3.44
C VAL A 53 11.16 2.37 3.86
N SER A 54 12.00 2.68 2.88
CA SER A 54 13.28 3.37 3.07
C SER A 54 13.06 4.84 2.74
N LYS A 55 13.09 5.70 3.76
CA LYS A 55 13.03 7.15 3.55
C LYS A 55 14.44 7.66 3.28
N HIS A 56 14.71 8.04 2.04
CA HIS A 56 15.93 8.72 1.66
C HIS A 56 15.58 9.96 0.86
N ASP A 57 15.47 11.09 1.55
CA ASP A 57 15.23 12.36 0.89
C ASP A 57 16.39 12.66 -0.07
N LEU A 58 16.06 12.97 -1.32
CA LEU A 58 17.05 13.18 -2.37
C LEU A 58 16.82 14.54 -3.02
N VAL A 59 17.85 15.37 -2.96
CA VAL A 59 17.92 16.64 -3.68
C VAL A 59 18.97 16.49 -4.77
N ASN A 60 18.53 16.31 -6.01
CA ASN A 60 19.42 16.13 -7.15
C ASN A 60 19.01 17.00 -8.34
N PHE A 61 19.73 18.11 -8.51
CA PHE A 61 19.54 19.04 -9.62
C PHE A 61 20.50 18.82 -10.80
N ASN A 62 21.44 17.89 -10.67
CA ASN A 62 22.45 17.64 -11.70
C ASN A 62 22.06 16.49 -12.62
N SER A 63 21.48 15.43 -12.05
CA SER A 63 21.09 14.25 -12.81
C SER A 63 19.78 14.45 -13.56
N THR A 64 19.70 13.83 -14.74
CA THR A 64 18.49 13.76 -15.57
C THR A 64 17.60 12.57 -15.22
N SER A 65 18.03 11.69 -14.30
CA SER A 65 17.27 10.54 -13.83
C SER A 65 17.50 10.32 -12.34
N VAL A 66 16.42 10.12 -11.58
CA VAL A 66 16.40 9.97 -10.12
C VAL A 66 15.54 8.76 -9.76
N ARG A 67 16.04 7.89 -8.89
CA ARG A 67 15.30 6.73 -8.37
C ARG A 67 15.25 6.79 -6.85
N VAL A 68 14.07 6.61 -6.27
CA VAL A 68 13.87 6.63 -4.82
C VAL A 68 12.84 5.58 -4.39
N ASP A 69 12.83 5.23 -3.11
CA ASP A 69 11.80 4.37 -2.52
C ASP A 69 10.61 5.20 -2.00
N VAL A 70 9.43 4.57 -1.94
CA VAL A 70 8.21 5.16 -1.38
C VAL A 70 8.48 5.74 0.01
N GLY A 71 7.94 6.93 0.27
CA GLY A 71 8.09 7.65 1.54
C GLY A 71 9.23 8.67 1.56
N SER A 72 10.06 8.71 0.52
CA SER A 72 11.13 9.71 0.34
C SER A 72 10.59 11.02 -0.23
N VAL A 73 11.22 12.15 0.12
CA VAL A 73 10.98 13.46 -0.51
C VAL A 73 12.01 13.70 -1.61
N VAL A 74 11.55 13.97 -2.83
CA VAL A 74 12.42 14.21 -3.99
C VAL A 74 12.34 15.66 -4.44
N LYS A 75 13.50 16.31 -4.57
CA LYS A 75 13.66 17.57 -5.28
C LYS A 75 14.60 17.31 -6.46
N ALA A 76 14.08 17.40 -7.68
CA ALA A 76 14.84 17.06 -8.88
C ALA A 76 14.91 18.24 -9.86
N ARG A 77 15.86 18.17 -10.81
CA ARG A 77 15.94 19.10 -11.94
C ARG A 77 14.67 19.04 -12.80
N LEU A 78 14.27 20.18 -13.38
CA LEU A 78 13.25 20.20 -14.42
C LEU A 78 13.61 19.26 -15.57
N MET A 79 12.60 18.55 -16.09
CA MET A 79 12.74 17.50 -17.12
C MET A 79 13.58 16.30 -16.69
N ALA A 80 13.93 16.16 -15.40
CA ALA A 80 14.49 14.91 -14.90
C ALA A 80 13.39 13.84 -14.84
N ASN A 81 13.79 12.59 -15.13
CA ASN A 81 12.92 11.44 -15.00
C ASN A 81 12.97 10.94 -13.55
N ILE A 82 11.81 10.77 -12.91
CA ILE A 82 11.72 10.34 -11.52
C ILE A 82 11.06 8.97 -11.48
N THR A 83 11.74 8.00 -10.85
CA THR A 83 11.21 6.65 -10.63
C THR A 83 11.04 6.40 -9.14
N ILE A 84 9.83 6.11 -8.70
CA ILE A 84 9.52 5.77 -7.31
C ILE A 84 9.31 4.25 -7.22
N LEU A 85 10.06 3.60 -6.35
CA LEU A 85 10.05 2.15 -6.14
C LEU A 85 9.17 1.80 -4.94
N CYS A 86 8.25 0.85 -5.14
CA CYS A 86 7.48 0.25 -4.06
C CYS A 86 8.04 -1.14 -3.76
N GLN A 87 8.69 -1.30 -2.62
CA GLN A 87 9.26 -2.58 -2.20
C GLN A 87 8.29 -3.29 -1.25
N VAL A 88 7.79 -4.47 -1.63
CA VAL A 88 6.90 -5.31 -0.81
C VAL A 88 7.60 -6.63 -0.53
N THR A 89 7.57 -7.11 0.71
CA THR A 89 8.42 -8.25 1.12
C THR A 89 7.70 -9.51 1.55
N ALA A 90 6.40 -9.44 1.75
CA ALA A 90 5.57 -10.62 1.95
C ALA A 90 4.16 -10.26 1.52
N ALA A 91 3.59 -10.96 0.54
CA ALA A 91 2.16 -10.95 0.25
C ALA A 91 1.79 -12.26 -0.44
N ILE A 92 0.65 -12.83 -0.06
CA ILE A 92 0.15 -14.09 -0.63
C ILE A 92 -1.33 -13.90 -0.94
N PRO A 93 -1.77 -13.95 -2.21
CA PRO A 93 -0.94 -14.04 -3.44
C PRO A 93 -0.12 -12.76 -3.69
N GLU A 94 0.73 -12.78 -4.72
CA GLU A 94 1.52 -11.62 -5.15
C GLU A 94 0.63 -10.37 -5.30
N PRO A 95 1.03 -9.20 -4.75
CA PRO A 95 0.14 -8.06 -4.64
C PRO A 95 0.16 -7.21 -5.92
N ILE A 96 -0.97 -6.61 -6.24
CA ILE A 96 -1.08 -5.64 -7.33
C ILE A 96 -0.70 -4.26 -6.80
N LEU A 97 0.33 -3.65 -7.38
CA LEU A 97 0.77 -2.30 -7.01
C LEU A 97 -0.06 -1.24 -7.75
N LYS A 98 -0.50 -0.21 -7.01
CA LYS A 98 -1.23 0.95 -7.55
C LYS A 98 -0.65 2.24 -6.97
N PHE A 99 -0.34 3.19 -7.83
CA PHE A 99 0.14 4.51 -7.44
C PHE A 99 -0.97 5.55 -7.66
N PHE A 100 -1.10 6.47 -6.72
CA PHE A 100 -2.06 7.56 -6.78
C PHE A 100 -1.35 8.88 -6.47
N LEU A 101 -1.69 9.93 -7.23
CA LEU A 101 -1.23 11.27 -6.95
C LEU A 101 -2.22 11.95 -6.00
N ILE A 102 -1.69 12.53 -4.93
CA ILE A 102 -2.45 13.39 -4.01
C ILE A 102 -1.92 14.80 -4.24
N TYR A 103 -2.80 15.71 -4.64
CA TYR A 103 -2.47 17.12 -4.80
C TYR A 103 -2.50 17.81 -3.44
N ASP A 104 -1.50 18.64 -3.18
CA ASP A 104 -1.41 19.44 -1.96
C ASP A 104 -1.86 20.88 -2.27
N ASP A 105 -3.13 21.18 -2.04
CA ASP A 105 -3.71 22.51 -2.26
C ASP A 105 -3.08 23.60 -1.37
N THR A 106 -2.36 23.22 -0.30
CA THR A 106 -1.77 24.18 0.65
C THR A 106 -0.49 24.83 0.12
N LYS A 107 0.24 24.17 -0.79
CA LYS A 107 1.44 24.75 -1.40
C LYS A 107 1.13 25.84 -2.42
N ASP A 108 0.02 25.69 -3.13
CA ASP A 108 -0.47 26.68 -4.08
C ASP A 108 -0.79 28.02 -3.40
N TRP A 109 -1.27 27.99 -2.15
CA TRP A 109 -1.61 29.17 -1.36
C TRP A 109 -0.39 29.96 -0.88
N GLU A 110 0.68 29.30 -0.41
CA GLU A 110 1.90 30.00 0.02
C GLU A 110 2.61 30.70 -1.15
N GLU A 111 2.73 30.02 -2.29
CA GLU A 111 3.40 30.57 -3.46
C GLU A 111 2.58 31.72 -4.07
N LYS A 112 1.26 31.59 -4.19
CA LYS A 112 0.38 32.68 -4.66
C LYS A 112 0.28 33.87 -3.69
N SER A 113 0.32 33.62 -2.38
CA SER A 113 0.32 34.69 -1.36
C SER A 113 1.59 35.54 -1.38
N SER A 114 2.73 34.97 -1.82
CA SER A 114 3.99 35.70 -1.97
C SER A 114 3.92 36.79 -3.07
N TRP A 115 3.33 36.49 -4.23
CA TRP A 115 3.12 37.47 -5.30
C TRP A 115 2.08 38.53 -4.93
N LEU A 116 1.01 38.12 -4.25
CA LEU A 116 -0.04 39.03 -3.77
C LEU A 116 0.50 40.02 -2.71
N CYS A 117 1.46 39.60 -1.88
CA CYS A 117 2.08 40.48 -0.88
C CYS A 117 2.99 41.55 -1.53
N CYS A 118 3.63 41.23 -2.65
CA CYS A 118 4.49 42.17 -3.39
C CYS A 118 3.67 43.23 -4.18
N SER A 119 2.42 42.92 -4.54
CA SER A 119 1.53 43.85 -5.25
C SER A 119 0.72 44.78 -4.34
N ILE A 120 0.75 44.59 -3.01
CA ILE A 120 -0.11 45.33 -2.05
C ILE A 120 0.69 46.29 -1.14
N MET A 121 1.99 46.52 -1.37
CA MET A 121 2.65 47.72 -0.84
C MET A 121 2.33 48.97 -1.67
N ARG A 122 1.06 49.36 -1.68
CA ARG A 122 0.64 50.77 -1.70
C ARG A 122 -0.88 50.86 -1.49
N LEU A 123 -1.22 51.61 -0.44
CA LEU A 123 -2.52 52.22 -0.10
C LEU A 123 -3.54 51.35 0.65
N ASP A 124 -3.40 51.45 1.97
CA ASP A 124 -4.45 51.65 2.99
C ASP A 124 -5.67 50.71 3.12
N HIS A 125 -5.94 50.40 4.39
CA HIS A 125 -7.14 49.78 4.98
C HIS A 125 -7.32 48.25 4.87
N VAL A 126 -7.12 47.63 6.04
CA VAL A 126 -7.49 46.27 6.43
C VAL A 126 -8.93 45.95 6.00
N VAL A 127 -9.10 44.96 5.11
CA VAL A 127 -10.37 44.26 4.92
C VAL A 127 -10.12 42.76 5.04
N SER A 128 -10.66 42.18 6.12
CA SER A 128 -10.69 40.75 6.38
C SER A 128 -11.55 40.02 5.32
N PRO A 129 -11.10 38.90 4.72
CA PRO A 129 -11.94 38.17 3.79
C PRO A 129 -13.00 37.35 4.54
N ARG A 130 -14.29 37.64 4.28
CA ARG A 130 -15.42 36.77 4.60
C ARG A 130 -15.37 35.51 3.72
N LYS A 131 -15.46 34.33 4.34
CA LYS A 131 -15.72 33.05 3.63
C LYS A 131 -17.09 33.14 2.93
N LYS A 132 -17.15 32.81 1.63
CA LYS A 132 -18.41 32.56 0.92
C LYS A 132 -18.65 31.05 0.78
N PRO A 133 -19.89 30.56 0.98
CA PRO A 133 -20.23 29.14 0.86
C PRO A 133 -20.31 28.71 -0.60
N ALA A 134 -19.94 27.46 -0.87
CA ALA A 134 -20.07 26.83 -2.17
C ALA A 134 -21.54 26.55 -2.50
N SER A 135 -21.98 26.96 -3.68
CA SER A 135 -23.16 26.42 -4.35
C SER A 135 -22.69 25.78 -5.66
N PHE A 136 -23.06 24.53 -5.87
CA PHE A 136 -22.79 23.75 -7.09
C PHE A 136 -24.14 23.41 -7.72
N GLU A 137 -24.24 23.60 -9.03
CA GLU A 137 -25.30 23.07 -9.90
C GLU A 137 -24.82 21.78 -10.55
#